data_AF-A0A3N5W6Y0-F1
#
_entry.id   AF-A0A3N5W6Y0-F1
#
_cell.length_a   1.000
_cell.length_b   1.000
_cell.length_c   1.000
_cell.angle_alpha   90.00
_cell.angle_beta   90.00
_cell.angle_gamma   90.00
#
_symmetry.space_group_name_H-M   'P 1'
#
loop_
_entity.id
_entity.type
_entity.pdbx_description
1 polymer ?
#
loop_
_entity_poly.entity_id
_entity_poly.type
_entity_poly.pdbx_seq_one_letter_code
_entity_poly.pdbx_strand_id
1 'polypeptide(L)'
;MTTPKSAWVQLYQARQVKADVSESRSPGRPPSPIPRRKVGLTLSQGEITELDHWQERLSGLLGRKISTGETVGILTRIATARLGRLNNPDSIDSLVELVEKLVGE
;
A
#
# COMPACT_ATOMS: atom_id res chain seq x y z
N MET A 1 -40.27 -20.69 8.75
CA MET A 1 -39.59 -20.28 10.00
C MET A 1 -38.10 -20.55 9.85
N THR A 2 -37.28 -19.54 9.63
CA THR A 2 -35.82 -19.68 9.54
C THR A 2 -35.27 -19.87 10.94
N THR A 3 -34.74 -21.06 11.24
CA THR A 3 -34.04 -21.30 12.50
C THR A 3 -32.86 -20.32 12.62
N PRO A 4 -32.65 -19.68 13.79
CA PRO A 4 -31.53 -18.76 13.97
C PRO A 4 -30.23 -19.54 13.80
N LYS A 5 -29.49 -19.23 12.73
CA LYS A 5 -28.17 -19.84 12.47
C LYS A 5 -27.27 -19.57 13.67
N SER A 6 -26.54 -20.58 14.13
CA SER A 6 -25.62 -20.42 15.26
C SER A 6 -24.59 -19.32 14.98
N ALA A 7 -24.20 -18.59 16.02
CA ALA A 7 -23.26 -17.46 15.90
C ALA A 7 -21.94 -17.85 15.20
N TRP A 8 -21.48 -19.08 15.42
CA TRP A 8 -20.27 -19.59 14.78
C TRP A 8 -20.45 -19.84 13.28
N VAL A 9 -21.62 -20.32 12.85
CA VAL A 9 -21.96 -20.47 11.42
C VAL A 9 -22.06 -19.11 10.73
N GLN A 10 -22.60 -18.10 11.42
CA GLN A 10 -22.64 -16.73 10.90
C GLN A 10 -21.22 -16.15 10.73
N LEU A 11 -20.34 -16.35 11.72
CA LEU A 11 -18.94 -15.94 11.64
C LEU A 11 -18.14 -16.69 10.58
N TYR A 12 -18.44 -17.97 10.37
CA TYR A 12 -17.84 -18.78 9.32
C TYR A 12 -18.27 -18.30 7.93
N GLN A 13 -19.57 -18.05 7.74
CA GLN A 13 -20.13 -17.50 6.50
C GLN A 13 -19.57 -16.10 6.22
N ALA A 14 -19.49 -15.22 7.22
CA ALA A 14 -18.91 -13.89 7.08
C ALA A 14 -17.42 -13.92 6.70
N ARG A 15 -16.66 -14.95 7.13
CA ARG A 15 -15.26 -15.15 6.71
C ARG A 15 -15.12 -15.72 5.29
N GLN A 16 -16.12 -16.47 4.82
CA GLN A 16 -16.13 -17.02 3.46
C GLN A 16 -16.57 -15.99 2.41
N VAL A 17 -17.23 -14.90 2.82
CA VAL A 17 -17.38 -13.72 1.97
C VAL A 17 -15.99 -13.12 1.79
N LYS A 18 -15.26 -13.62 0.79
CA LYS A 18 -14.10 -12.94 0.23
C LYS A 18 -14.61 -11.56 -0.16
N ALA A 19 -14.21 -10.53 0.58
CA ALA A 19 -14.44 -9.16 0.18
C ALA A 19 -13.81 -9.01 -1.20
N ASP A 20 -14.65 -8.90 -2.23
CA ASP A 20 -14.19 -8.56 -3.56
C ASP A 20 -13.31 -7.32 -3.45
N VAL A 21 -12.15 -7.40 -4.11
CA VAL A 21 -11.09 -6.40 -4.10
C VAL A 21 -11.71 -5.07 -4.47
N SER A 22 -11.97 -4.24 -3.45
CA SER A 22 -12.71 -3.01 -3.62
C SER A 22 -11.75 -1.96 -4.16
N GLU A 23 -12.16 -1.35 -5.27
CA GLU A 23 -11.50 -0.28 -6.01
C GLU A 23 -10.76 0.73 -5.12
N SER A 24 -9.65 1.24 -5.66
CA SER A 24 -8.85 2.32 -5.08
C SER A 24 -9.75 3.52 -4.75
N ARG A 25 -10.06 3.72 -3.47
CA ARG A 25 -10.89 4.83 -2.99
C ARG A 25 -10.18 6.17 -3.19
N SER A 26 -10.96 7.23 -3.38
CA SER A 26 -10.45 8.59 -3.52
C SER A 26 -9.63 9.04 -2.28
N PRO A 27 -8.59 9.88 -2.48
CA PRO A 27 -7.77 10.40 -1.38
C PRO A 27 -8.63 11.15 -0.35
N GLY A 28 -8.49 10.80 0.94
CA GLY A 28 -9.19 11.49 2.05
C GLY A 28 -10.22 10.65 2.80
N ARG A 29 -10.64 9.50 2.26
CA ARG A 29 -11.49 8.55 3.02
C ARG A 29 -10.62 7.61 3.87
N PRO A 30 -11.06 7.22 5.08
CA PRO A 30 -10.35 6.19 5.86
C PRO A 30 -10.19 4.89 5.03
N PRO A 31 -9.02 4.24 5.12
CA PRO A 31 -8.70 3.06 4.33
C PRO A 31 -9.69 1.92 4.63
N SER A 32 -10.12 1.19 3.61
CA SER A 32 -10.88 -0.05 3.79
C SER A 32 -10.00 -1.13 4.45
N PRO A 33 -10.60 -2.16 5.07
CA PRO A 33 -9.86 -3.35 5.48
C PRO A 33 -9.28 -4.02 4.23
N ILE A 34 -8.00 -3.79 3.96
CA ILE A 34 -7.28 -4.41 2.84
C ILE A 34 -7.01 -5.87 3.22
N PRO A 35 -7.37 -6.86 2.38
CA PRO A 35 -6.95 -8.24 2.57
C PRO A 35 -5.42 -8.31 2.67
N ARG A 36 -4.91 -8.52 3.88
CA ARG A 36 -3.46 -8.63 4.12
C ARG A 36 -3.00 -10.00 3.64
N ARG A 37 -2.50 -10.10 2.41
CA ARG A 37 -1.69 -11.25 2.01
C ARG A 37 -0.29 -11.06 2.59
N LYS A 38 0.08 -11.88 3.58
CA LYS A 38 1.46 -11.90 4.09
C LYS A 38 2.33 -12.59 3.05
N VAL A 39 3.01 -11.80 2.23
CA VAL A 39 4.07 -12.28 1.33
C VAL A 39 5.40 -12.00 2.04
N GLY A 40 6.20 -13.04 2.27
CA GLY A 40 7.56 -12.84 2.77
C GLY A 40 8.41 -12.27 1.64
N LEU A 41 8.82 -11.03 1.76
CA LEU A 41 9.79 -10.38 0.86
C LEU A 41 11.12 -10.31 1.59
N THR A 42 12.20 -10.73 0.94
CA THR A 42 13.57 -10.54 1.42
C THR A 42 14.13 -9.25 0.85
N LEU A 43 14.56 -8.36 1.72
CA LEU A 43 15.25 -7.11 1.37
C LEU A 43 16.74 -7.25 1.66
N SER A 44 17.56 -6.61 0.85
CA SER A 44 18.98 -6.40 1.12
C SER A 44 19.18 -5.45 2.30
N GLN A 45 20.38 -5.49 2.90
CA GLN A 45 20.71 -4.60 4.01
C GLN A 45 20.63 -3.11 3.61
N GLY A 46 20.98 -2.79 2.37
CA GLY A 46 20.87 -1.43 1.83
C GLY A 46 19.43 -0.96 1.76
N GLU A 47 18.53 -1.78 1.22
CA GLU A 47 17.09 -1.46 1.15
C GLU A 47 16.46 -1.29 2.54
N ILE A 48 16.88 -2.11 3.52
CA ILE A 48 16.43 -1.97 4.90
C ILE A 48 16.87 -0.62 5.48
N THR A 49 18.13 -0.25 5.26
CA THR A 49 18.71 1.01 5.76
C THR A 49 17.99 2.22 5.15
N GLU A 50 17.70 2.19 3.85
CA GLU A 50 16.92 3.22 3.17
C GLU A 50 15.50 3.33 3.73
N LEU A 51 14.83 2.20 3.98
CA LEU A 51 13.50 2.19 4.58
C LEU A 51 13.49 2.76 6.00
N ASP A 52 14.52 2.50 6.79
CA ASP A 52 14.66 3.06 8.14
C ASP A 52 14.83 4.60 8.10
N HIS A 53 15.64 5.12 7.17
CA HIS A 53 15.76 6.56 6.96
C HIS A 53 14.44 7.20 6.53
N TRP A 54 13.70 6.56 5.63
CA TRP A 54 12.37 7.03 5.25
C TRP A 54 11.38 6.98 6.42
N GLN A 55 11.42 5.93 7.23
CA GLN A 55 10.57 5.78 8.40
C GLN A 55 10.82 6.89 9.43
N GLU A 56 12.07 7.25 9.68
CA GLU A 56 12.44 8.36 10.57
C GLU A 56 11.92 9.70 10.03
N ARG A 57 12.19 10.01 8.76
CA ARG A 57 11.73 11.24 8.11
C ARG A 57 10.21 11.39 8.18
N LEU A 58 9.47 10.35 7.78
CA LEU A 58 8.02 10.36 7.79
C LEU A 58 7.45 10.40 9.22
N SER A 59 8.12 9.76 10.19
CA SER A 59 7.71 9.86 11.60
C SER A 59 7.85 11.29 12.12
N GLY A 60 8.93 11.99 11.75
CA GLY A 60 9.12 13.41 12.06
C GLY A 60 8.05 14.29 11.43
N LEU A 61 7.75 14.09 10.13
CA LEU A 61 6.72 14.85 9.42
C LEU A 61 5.30 14.63 9.96
N LEU A 62 4.98 13.41 10.41
CA LEU A 62 3.65 13.05 10.91
C LEU A 62 3.49 13.25 12.43
N GLY A 63 4.56 13.62 13.15
CA GLY A 63 4.54 13.80 14.61
C GLY A 63 4.25 12.52 15.39
N ARG A 64 4.41 11.34 14.79
CA ARG A 64 4.19 10.03 15.42
C ARG A 64 5.09 8.97 14.81
N LYS A 65 5.41 7.94 15.59
CA LYS A 65 6.08 6.75 15.04
C LYS A 65 5.18 6.04 14.04
N ILE A 66 5.73 5.69 12.89
CA ILE A 66 5.08 4.83 11.90
C ILE A 66 5.80 3.49 11.79
N SER A 67 5.10 2.46 11.33
CA SER A 67 5.68 1.13 11.06
C SER A 67 6.30 1.05 9.66
N THR A 68 7.20 0.10 9.41
CA THR A 68 7.78 -0.17 8.09
C THR A 68 6.70 -0.40 7.02
N GLY A 69 5.61 -1.09 7.37
CA GLY A 69 4.48 -1.30 6.46
C GLY A 69 3.73 0.00 6.11
N GLU A 70 3.60 0.93 7.06
CA GLU A 70 3.08 2.27 6.79
C GLU A 70 4.04 3.08 5.93
N THR A 71 5.35 3.04 6.20
CA THR A 71 6.40 3.67 5.39
C THR A 71 6.30 3.23 3.94
N VAL A 72 6.33 1.91 3.69
CA VAL A 72 6.16 1.34 2.34
C VAL A 72 4.83 1.78 1.73
N GLY A 73 3.73 1.72 2.48
CA GLY A 73 2.41 2.13 1.98
C GLY A 73 2.29 3.62 1.64
N ILE A 74 3.04 4.50 2.31
CA ILE A 74 3.13 5.92 1.96
C ILE A 74 3.96 6.09 0.68
N LEU A 75 5.14 5.46 0.61
CA LEU A 75 6.03 5.53 -0.55
C LEU A 75 5.35 4.99 -1.81
N THR A 76 4.66 3.85 -1.73
CA THR A 76 3.88 3.29 -2.84
C THR A 76 2.83 4.28 -3.32
N ARG A 77 2.07 4.91 -2.43
CA ARG A 77 1.05 5.90 -2.83
C ARG A 77 1.65 7.12 -3.52
N ILE A 78 2.78 7.62 -3.04
CA ILE A 78 3.51 8.73 -3.67
C ILE A 78 3.97 8.31 -5.07
N ALA A 79 4.62 7.15 -5.19
CA ALA A 79 5.12 6.64 -6.45
C ALA A 79 3.99 6.38 -7.46
N THR A 80 2.88 5.75 -7.04
CA THR A 80 1.69 5.54 -7.89
C THR A 80 1.09 6.86 -8.35
N ALA A 81 0.98 7.85 -7.45
CA ALA A 81 0.43 9.16 -7.81
C ALA A 81 1.35 9.93 -8.77
N ARG A 82 2.67 9.78 -8.67
CA ARG A 82 3.65 10.34 -9.61
C ARG A 82 3.60 9.62 -10.97
N LEU A 83 3.60 8.30 -10.95
CA LEU A 83 3.50 7.47 -12.15
C LEU A 83 2.24 7.78 -12.96
N GLY A 84 1.10 7.96 -12.31
CA GLY A 84 -0.17 8.32 -12.97
C GLY A 84 -0.20 9.70 -13.62
N ARG A 85 0.81 10.56 -13.39
CA ARG A 85 0.97 11.85 -14.08
C ARG A 85 1.85 11.77 -15.32
N LEU A 86 2.55 10.65 -15.54
CA LEU A 86 3.38 10.48 -16.71
C LEU A 86 2.49 10.25 -17.93
N ASN A 87 2.61 11.12 -18.93
CA ASN A 87 2.01 10.89 -20.23
C ASN A 87 2.88 9.85 -20.97
N ASN A 88 2.29 8.77 -21.46
CA ASN A 88 2.96 7.66 -22.16
C ASN A 88 4.05 6.93 -21.35
N PRO A 89 3.69 6.15 -20.30
CA PRO A 89 4.63 5.37 -19.51
C PRO A 89 5.39 4.30 -20.32
N ASP A 90 4.87 3.90 -21.48
CA ASP A 90 5.49 2.90 -22.37
C ASP A 90 6.72 3.45 -23.14
N SER A 91 7.00 4.76 -23.04
CA SER A 91 8.12 5.44 -23.70
C SER A 91 9.38 5.56 -22.83
N ILE A 92 9.47 4.77 -21.74
CA ILE A 92 10.57 4.86 -20.78
C ILE A 92 11.53 3.70 -21.04
N ASP A 93 12.72 4.03 -21.54
CA ASP A 93 13.68 3.04 -22.03
C ASP A 93 14.67 2.59 -20.94
N SER A 94 14.78 3.34 -19.84
CA SER A 94 15.71 3.03 -18.75
C SER A 94 15.19 3.37 -17.35
N LEU A 95 15.79 2.74 -16.34
CA LEU A 95 15.50 3.05 -14.94
C LEU A 95 15.87 4.50 -14.57
N VAL A 96 16.95 5.03 -15.15
CA VAL A 96 17.40 6.40 -14.91
C VAL A 96 16.34 7.37 -15.41
N GLU A 97 15.89 7.19 -16.65
CA GLU A 97 14.83 8.00 -17.26
C GLU A 97 13.51 7.88 -16.48
N LEU A 98 13.17 6.69 -15.97
CA LEU A 98 12.01 6.50 -15.11
C LEU A 98 12.10 7.37 -13.85
N VAL A 99 13.26 7.38 -13.20
CA VAL A 99 13.48 8.14 -11.96
C VAL A 99 13.41 9.64 -12.24
N GLU A 100 14.06 10.13 -13.29
CA GLU A 100 14.04 11.54 -13.71
C GLU A 100 12.59 12.01 -13.94
N LYS A 101 11.84 11.27 -14.78
CA LYS A 101 10.43 11.56 -15.06
C LYS A 101 9.56 11.56 -13.79
N LEU A 102 9.79 10.63 -12.85
CA LEU A 102 9.02 10.57 -11.60
C LEU A 102 9.35 11.72 -10.63
N VAL A 103 10.60 12.17 -10.59
CA VAL A 103 11.02 13.35 -9.82
C VAL A 103 10.44 14.63 -10.42
N GLY A 104 10.24 14.64 -11.74
CA GLY A 104 9.72 15.77 -12.50
C GLY A 104 10.81 16.64 -13.10
N GLU A 105 11.97 16.05 -13.39
CA GLU A 105 12.99 16.60 -14.28
C GLU A 105 12.73 16.19 -15.73
#